data_AF-A0A4V0H808-F1
#
_entry.id   AF-A0A4V0H808-F1
#
_cell.length_a   1.000
_cell.length_b   1.000
_cell.length_c   1.000
_cell.angle_alpha   90.00
_cell.angle_beta   90.00
_cell.angle_gamma   90.00
#
_symmetry.space_group_name_H-M   'P 1'
#
loop_
_entity.id
_entity.type
_entity.pdbx_description
1 polymer ?
#
loop_
_entity_poly.entity_id
_entity_poly.type
_entity_poly.pdbx_seq_one_letter_code
_entity_poly.pdbx_strand_id
1 'polypeptide(L)'
;MSYKRYHFALVFILVVEKLLKGTELEEKSSFLLGDLIEYQKIAKYDVFTANQKAINIYQSIEDDKLQVPYPKRGWKAKWKIIKYYLFKP
;
A
#
# COMPACT_ATOMS: atom_id res chain seq x y z
N MET A 1 -6.14 -10.96 -17.79
CA MET A 1 -5.45 -11.29 -16.52
C MET A 1 -4.55 -10.11 -16.07
N SER A 2 -5.11 -8.90 -15.87
CA SER A 2 -4.33 -7.71 -15.49
C SER A 2 -4.93 -6.91 -14.31
N TYR A 3 -6.25 -7.02 -14.07
CA TYR A 3 -6.99 -6.35 -13.00
C TYR A 3 -6.32 -6.41 -11.60
N LYS A 4 -5.91 -7.60 -11.16
CA LYS A 4 -5.36 -7.81 -9.81
C LYS A 4 -4.02 -7.09 -9.57
N ARG A 5 -3.19 -6.97 -10.61
CA ARG A 5 -1.85 -6.36 -10.49
C ARG A 5 -1.95 -4.84 -10.39
N TYR A 6 -2.77 -4.23 -11.24
CA TYR A 6 -2.97 -2.78 -11.21
C TYR A 6 -3.80 -2.33 -10.01
N HIS A 7 -4.77 -3.13 -9.55
CA HIS A 7 -5.52 -2.81 -8.33
C HIS A 7 -4.62 -2.76 -7.09
N PHE A 8 -3.65 -3.66 -6.96
CA PHE A 8 -2.67 -3.60 -5.86
C PHE A 8 -1.79 -2.35 -5.96
N ALA A 9 -1.24 -2.06 -7.15
CA ALA A 9 -0.42 -0.87 -7.37
C ALA A 9 -1.20 0.41 -7.08
N LEU A 10 -2.47 0.47 -7.49
CA LEU A 10 -3.37 1.58 -7.26
C LEU A 10 -3.63 1.80 -5.77
N VAL A 11 -3.95 0.74 -5.02
CA VAL A 11 -4.09 0.81 -3.56
C VAL A 11 -2.79 1.31 -2.91
N PHE A 12 -1.64 0.79 -3.34
CA PHE A 12 -0.35 1.15 -2.77
C PHE A 12 0.01 2.62 -3.02
N ILE A 13 -0.13 3.10 -4.25
CA ILE A 13 0.16 4.49 -4.60
C ILE A 13 -0.78 5.43 -3.84
N LEU A 14 -2.07 5.09 -3.72
CA LEU A 14 -3.02 5.88 -2.94
C LEU A 14 -2.67 5.94 -1.46
N VAL A 15 -2.14 4.86 -0.87
CA VAL A 15 -1.61 4.90 0.51
C VAL A 15 -0.37 5.80 0.59
N VAL A 16 0.55 5.67 -0.35
CA VAL A 16 1.78 6.49 -0.41
C VAL A 16 1.45 7.98 -0.56
N GLU A 17 0.51 8.34 -1.43
CA GLU A 17 0.05 9.72 -1.61
C GLU A 17 -0.49 10.32 -0.30
N LYS A 18 -1.25 9.54 0.47
CA LYS A 18 -1.72 9.99 1.80
C LYS A 18 -0.56 10.19 2.78
N LEU A 19 0.43 9.30 2.79
CA LEU A 19 1.59 9.38 3.68
C LEU A 19 2.57 10.51 3.30
N LEU A 20 2.65 10.87 2.02
CA LEU A 20 3.55 11.92 1.51
C LEU A 20 2.93 13.31 1.53
N LYS A 21 1.69 13.45 2.00
CA LYS A 21 1.00 14.73 2.05
C LYS A 21 1.78 15.76 2.87
N GLY A 22 1.97 16.95 2.31
CA GLY A 22 2.76 18.02 2.92
C GLY A 22 4.27 17.86 2.79
N THR A 23 4.74 16.86 2.03
CA THR A 23 6.17 16.66 1.74
C THR A 23 6.50 17.08 0.31
N GLU A 24 7.78 17.29 0.01
CA GLU A 24 8.27 17.57 -1.35
C GLU A 24 8.00 16.43 -2.36
N LEU A 25 7.56 15.26 -1.90
CA LEU A 25 7.27 14.11 -2.73
C LEU A 25 5.78 13.91 -3.03
N GLU A 26 4.89 14.73 -2.46
CA GLU A 26 3.44 14.67 -2.70
C GLU A 26 3.13 14.70 -4.20
N GLU A 27 3.65 15.72 -4.89
CA GLU A 27 3.42 15.95 -6.31
C GLU A 27 3.88 14.76 -7.18
N LYS A 28 5.03 14.16 -6.85
CA LYS A 28 5.55 12.99 -7.56
C LYS A 28 4.63 11.77 -7.40
N SER A 29 4.04 11.59 -6.22
CA SER A 29 3.11 10.49 -5.99
C SER A 29 1.79 10.67 -6.73
N SER A 30 1.28 11.90 -6.82
CA SER A 30 0.08 12.22 -7.60
C SER A 30 0.31 12.08 -9.11
N PHE A 31 1.48 12.45 -9.62
CA PHE A 31 1.83 12.17 -11.04
C PHE A 31 1.85 10.66 -11.33
N LEU A 32 2.48 9.86 -10.47
CA LEU A 32 2.52 8.41 -10.62
C LEU A 32 1.11 7.79 -10.63
N LEU A 33 0.20 8.32 -9.80
CA LEU A 33 -1.20 7.90 -9.78
C LEU A 33 -1.91 8.24 -11.10
N GLY A 34 -1.74 9.48 -11.59
CA GLY A 34 -2.30 9.96 -12.85
C GLY A 34 -1.84 9.11 -14.03
N ASP A 35 -0.54 8.90 -14.16
CA ASP A 35 0.07 8.07 -15.20
C ASP A 35 -0.51 6.65 -15.18
N LEU A 36 -0.62 6.04 -13.99
CA LEU A 36 -1.16 4.69 -13.86
C LEU A 36 -2.61 4.61 -14.36
N ILE A 37 -3.44 5.59 -13.99
CA ILE A 37 -4.86 5.63 -14.40
C ILE A 37 -4.98 5.83 -15.91
N GLU A 38 -4.21 6.74 -16.48
CA GLU A 38 -4.26 7.08 -17.91
C GLU A 38 -3.72 5.95 -18.79
N TYR A 39 -2.51 5.46 -18.52
CA TYR A 39 -1.87 4.42 -19.33
C TYR A 39 -2.65 3.09 -19.29
N GLN A 40 -3.19 2.73 -18.13
CA GLN A 40 -3.93 1.48 -17.97
C GLN A 40 -5.43 1.62 -18.23
N LYS A 41 -5.90 2.85 -18.53
CA LYS A 41 -7.32 3.18 -18.75
C LYS A 41 -8.21 2.62 -17.64
N ILE A 42 -7.80 2.84 -16.39
CA ILE A 42 -8.48 2.27 -15.22
C ILE A 42 -9.87 2.90 -15.08
N ALA A 43 -10.89 2.07 -14.90
CA ALA A 43 -12.25 2.57 -14.70
C ALA A 43 -12.37 3.34 -13.39
N LYS A 44 -13.18 4.41 -13.39
CA LYS A 44 -13.45 5.23 -12.19
C LYS A 44 -13.89 4.39 -10.98
N TYR A 45 -14.69 3.34 -11.22
CA TYR A 45 -15.14 2.41 -10.19
C TYR A 45 -13.99 1.68 -9.47
N ASP A 46 -12.95 1.30 -10.21
CA ASP A 46 -11.80 0.59 -9.65
C ASP A 46 -10.91 1.52 -8.84
N VAL A 47 -10.75 2.77 -9.30
CA VAL A 47 -10.08 3.84 -8.54
C VAL A 47 -10.82 4.10 -7.24
N PHE A 48 -12.15 4.21 -7.28
CA PHE A 48 -12.97 4.39 -6.08
C PHE A 48 -12.77 3.24 -5.09
N THR A 49 -12.84 1.99 -5.56
CA THR A 49 -12.67 0.80 -4.71
C THR A 49 -11.26 0.71 -4.11
N ALA A 50 -10.22 1.05 -4.89
CA ALA A 50 -8.86 1.10 -4.40
C ALA A 50 -8.65 2.20 -3.36
N ASN A 51 -9.25 3.38 -3.56
CA ASN A 51 -9.18 4.48 -2.61
C ASN A 51 -9.83 4.13 -1.27
N GLN A 52 -10.98 3.44 -1.27
CA GLN A 52 -11.60 2.96 -0.03
C GLN A 52 -10.66 2.03 0.76
N LYS A 53 -9.96 1.12 0.08
CA LYS A 53 -8.96 0.25 0.73
C LYS A 53 -7.75 1.01 1.22
N ALA A 54 -7.27 1.98 0.44
CA ALA A 54 -6.13 2.81 0.81
C ALA A 54 -6.44 3.65 2.06
N ILE A 55 -7.64 4.22 2.14
CA ILE A 55 -8.12 4.94 3.34
C ILE A 55 -8.10 4.02 4.56
N ASN A 56 -8.64 2.80 4.46
CA ASN A 56 -8.64 1.85 5.58
C ASN A 56 -7.22 1.47 6.03
N ILE A 57 -6.29 1.28 5.08
CA ILE A 57 -4.88 1.00 5.38
C ILE A 57 -4.23 2.20 6.04
N TYR A 58 -4.41 3.40 5.47
CA TYR A 58 -3.87 4.64 6.00
C TYR A 58 -4.38 4.92 7.41
N GLN A 59 -5.68 4.79 7.67
CA GLN A 59 -6.27 4.90 9.00
C GLN A 59 -5.70 3.85 9.97
N SER A 60 -5.45 2.64 9.50
CA SER A 60 -4.81 1.61 10.34
C SER A 60 -3.35 1.97 10.68
N ILE A 61 -2.66 2.71 9.82
CA ILE A 61 -1.32 3.24 10.08
C ILE A 61 -1.40 4.43 11.04
N GLU A 62 -2.26 5.42 10.77
CA GLU A 62 -2.41 6.64 11.61
C GLU A 62 -2.89 6.33 13.02
N ASP A 63 -3.91 5.47 13.16
CA ASP A 63 -4.46 5.11 14.46
C ASP A 63 -3.54 4.13 15.21
N ASP A 64 -2.38 3.79 14.65
CA ASP A 64 -1.50 2.69 15.10
C ASP A 64 -2.27 1.35 15.27
N LYS A 65 -3.42 1.25 14.58
CA LYS A 65 -4.38 0.13 14.58
C LYS A 65 -4.00 -0.99 13.62
N LEU A 66 -2.77 -1.01 13.11
CA LEU A 66 -2.13 -2.23 12.63
C LEU A 66 -1.91 -3.20 13.79
N GLN A 67 -3.00 -3.58 14.47
CA GLN A 67 -3.09 -4.78 15.27
C GLN A 67 -3.02 -5.94 14.30
N VAL A 68 -1.82 -6.49 14.20
CA VAL A 68 -1.56 -7.74 13.50
C VAL A 68 -2.64 -8.75 13.90
N PRO A 69 -3.39 -9.39 12.99
CA PRO A 69 -3.99 -10.66 13.32
C PRO A 69 -2.84 -11.67 13.35
N TYR A 70 -2.13 -11.76 14.47
CA TYR A 70 -1.17 -12.84 14.69
C TYR A 70 -1.44 -13.59 15.99
N PRO A 71 -2.54 -14.34 16.10
CA PRO A 71 -2.45 -15.61 16.79
C PRO A 71 -1.79 -16.57 15.80
N LYS A 72 -0.44 -16.61 15.82
CA LYS A 72 0.43 -17.64 15.23
C LYS A 72 -0.17 -18.46 14.06
N ARG A 73 0.59 -18.50 12.97
CA ARG A 73 1.17 -19.81 12.60
C ARG A 73 2.69 -19.80 12.84
N GLY A 74 3.08 -19.83 14.12
CA GLY A 74 4.33 -20.41 14.66
C GLY A 74 5.59 -19.54 14.81
N TRP A 75 6.38 -19.82 15.87
CA TRP A 75 7.65 -19.16 16.24
C TRP A 75 8.75 -19.21 15.16
N LYS A 76 8.73 -20.18 14.22
CA LYS A 76 9.71 -20.22 13.12
C LYS A 76 9.48 -19.15 12.04
N ALA A 77 8.23 -18.87 11.69
CA ALA A 77 7.88 -17.90 10.63
C ALA A 77 8.36 -16.49 10.99
N LYS A 78 8.24 -16.13 12.27
CA LYS A 78 8.66 -14.83 12.81
C LYS A 78 10.18 -14.67 12.90
N TRP A 79 10.92 -15.70 13.32
CA TRP A 79 12.38 -15.63 13.43
C TRP A 79 13.12 -15.64 12.07
N LYS A 80 12.52 -16.19 11.00
CA LYS A 80 13.09 -16.16 9.64
C LYS A 80 13.00 -14.76 9.01
N ILE A 81 11.88 -14.07 9.24
CA ILE A 81 11.65 -12.69 8.80
C ILE A 81 12.68 -11.75 9.44
N ILE A 82 12.93 -11.90 10.74
CA ILE A 82 13.83 -11.03 11.51
C ILE A 82 15.31 -11.27 11.19
N LYS A 83 15.72 -12.50 10.82
CA LYS A 83 17.13 -12.79 10.51
C LYS A 83 17.53 -12.42 9.08
N TYR A 84 16.64 -12.54 8.08
CA TYR A 84 16.97 -12.23 6.67
C TYR A 84 17.11 -10.73 6.41
N TYR A 85 16.32 -9.90 7.11
CA TYR A 85 16.26 -8.46 6.85
C TYR A 85 17.22 -7.60 7.70
N LEU A 86 17.74 -8.10 8.83
CA LEU A 86 18.44 -7.25 9.83
C LEU A 86 19.85 -7.70 10.24
N PHE A 87 20.29 -8.93 9.92
CA PHE A 87 21.50 -9.51 10.54
C PHE A 87 22.43 -10.33 9.61
N LYS A 88 22.31 -10.21 8.28
CA LYS A 88 23.49 -10.45 7.42
C LYS A 88 24.12 -9.07 7.21
N PRO A 89 25.37 -8.85 7.68
CA PRO A 89 26.03 -7.55 7.60
C PRO A 89 26.20 -7.08 6.16
#